data_AF-A0A4C1U251-F1
#
_entry.id   AF-A0A4C1U251-F1
#
_cell.length_a   1.000
_cell.length_b   1.000
_cell.length_c   1.000
_cell.angle_alpha   90.00
_cell.angle_beta   90.00
_cell.angle_gamma   90.00
#
_symmetry.space_group_name_H-M   'P 1'
#
loop_
_entity.id
_entity.type
_entity.pdbx_description
1 polymer ?
#
loop_
_entity_poly.entity_id
_entity_poly.type
_entity_poly.pdbx_seq_one_letter_code
_entity_poly.pdbx_strand_id
1 'polypeptide(L)'
;MKHCAAAASSPTRRDQAWYFEDPDRSRNMGSFLKNIPLFYLHRYLRIFPLLAAAILLQASLPHRIADGPEWDSVAWDTQNCRDNWWLTLLHVQNYFAEGRTCIGQTWYLAVDMQLYWISPLILVWLCAPREGNGHRTGWCAVTLGLLTSLLATSIYCFLNNFPVNSMVRPEDGDWYMDYYYINTLTRAPPFFVGMLYGYALHLRRGKTIVLPKVFVTLMWTATTILMGFSVYIHYPTLTVNYDNQLLDNFINSYMRATWAIALGWMIFACVHGYGGPINWFLSLQMWKLPARLSYAMYLLHFAPMLTMNSMRVSPIYFTEWDTIFRCFGDLVLSFLLAFALTLAVDSPFSTLQKLFFERGGNKQQHESASNKNNVNNVHDTPKREEMEAKTIF
;
A
#
# COMPACT_ATOMS: atom_id res chain seq x y z
N MET A 1 1.71 37.70 3.90
CA MET A 1 0.71 36.81 3.27
C MET A 1 0.46 35.61 4.17
N LYS A 2 -0.33 35.84 5.23
CA LYS A 2 -0.72 34.87 6.25
C LYS A 2 -2.17 34.44 5.95
N HIS A 3 -2.38 33.53 5.00
CA HIS A 3 -3.65 32.82 4.80
C HIS A 3 -3.40 31.58 3.94
N CYS A 4 -2.96 30.47 4.56
CA CYS A 4 -2.97 29.13 3.94
C CYS A 4 -2.78 28.00 4.98
N ALA A 5 -3.35 28.14 6.18
CA ALA A 5 -3.19 27.14 7.26
C ALA A 5 -4.50 26.51 7.74
N ALA A 6 -5.61 26.64 7.00
CA ALA A 6 -6.93 26.23 7.47
C ALA A 6 -7.73 25.30 6.52
N ALA A 7 -7.07 24.61 5.58
CA ALA A 7 -7.76 23.74 4.61
C ALA A 7 -7.16 22.32 4.57
N ALA A 8 -7.18 21.62 5.70
CA ALA A 8 -6.88 20.19 5.75
C ALA A 8 -7.65 19.47 6.87
N SER A 9 -8.95 19.72 6.98
CA SER A 9 -9.86 18.93 7.81
C SER A 9 -11.12 18.58 7.02
N SER A 10 -10.96 17.79 5.95
CA SER A 10 -12.10 17.07 5.37
C SER A 10 -12.55 15.99 6.37
N PRO A 11 -13.85 15.90 6.74
CA PRO A 11 -14.33 14.98 7.78
C PRO A 11 -14.16 13.50 7.43
N THR A 12 -13.95 13.15 6.16
CA THR A 12 -14.03 11.77 5.65
C THR A 12 -12.76 10.92 5.85
N ARG A 13 -11.74 11.44 6.55
CA ARG A 13 -10.47 10.72 6.81
C ARG A 13 -10.25 10.37 8.29
N ARG A 14 -11.25 10.61 9.15
CA ARG A 14 -11.24 10.21 10.57
C ARG A 14 -11.65 8.74 10.78
N ASP A 15 -12.17 8.06 9.75
CA ASP A 15 -12.99 6.87 10.00
C ASP A 15 -12.27 5.52 9.82
N GLN A 16 -10.93 5.51 9.76
CA GLN A 16 -10.13 4.27 9.73
C GLN A 16 -9.04 4.25 10.80
N ALA A 17 -8.95 5.31 11.60
CA ALA A 17 -7.93 5.49 12.63
C ALA A 17 -8.40 5.07 14.03
N TRP A 18 -9.67 4.65 14.18
CA TRP A 18 -10.29 4.34 15.47
C TRP A 18 -9.57 3.26 16.29
N TYR A 19 -8.81 2.38 15.66
CA TYR A 19 -8.10 1.32 16.40
C TYR A 19 -6.80 1.77 17.06
N PHE A 20 -6.18 2.85 16.57
CA PHE A 20 -4.93 3.42 17.08
C PHE A 20 -5.08 4.86 17.58
N GLU A 21 -6.31 5.41 17.60
CA GLU A 21 -6.60 6.77 18.06
C GLU A 21 -6.70 6.91 19.58
N ASP A 22 -6.79 5.81 20.33
CA ASP A 22 -6.68 5.84 21.79
C ASP A 22 -5.21 5.65 22.22
N PRO A 23 -4.48 6.72 22.61
CA PRO A 23 -3.13 6.59 23.17
C PRO A 23 -3.12 5.80 24.49
N ASP A 24 -4.27 5.61 25.13
CA ASP A 24 -4.41 4.80 26.35
C ASP A 24 -4.63 3.31 26.07
N ARG A 25 -5.19 2.93 24.91
CA ARG A 25 -5.46 1.52 24.58
C ARG A 25 -4.23 0.80 24.03
N SER A 26 -3.24 1.54 23.53
CA SER A 26 -1.92 1.00 23.15
C SER A 26 -1.00 0.71 24.34
N ARG A 27 -1.44 0.96 25.59
CA ARG A 27 -0.60 0.80 26.79
C ARG A 27 -0.36 -0.66 27.20
N ASN A 28 -1.20 -1.60 26.73
CA ASN A 28 -1.09 -3.01 27.09
C ASN A 28 -0.81 -3.89 25.86
N MET A 29 0.38 -4.50 25.83
CA MET A 29 0.78 -5.50 24.84
C MET A 29 -0.27 -6.61 24.66
N GLY A 30 -0.88 -7.05 25.76
CA GLY A 30 -1.94 -8.06 25.73
C GLY A 30 -3.22 -7.62 25.01
N SER A 31 -3.51 -6.31 24.94
CA SER A 31 -4.63 -5.80 24.15
C SER A 31 -4.30 -5.76 22.66
N PHE A 32 -3.06 -5.42 22.28
CA PHE A 32 -2.62 -5.45 20.90
C PHE A 32 -2.70 -6.87 20.31
N LEU A 33 -2.18 -7.87 21.03
CA LEU A 33 -2.21 -9.27 20.61
C LEU A 33 -3.65 -9.79 20.41
N LYS A 34 -4.59 -9.43 21.29
CA LYS A 34 -6.01 -9.81 21.15
C LYS A 34 -6.68 -9.23 19.90
N ASN A 35 -6.15 -8.13 19.36
CA ASN A 35 -6.73 -7.41 18.24
C ASN A 35 -6.11 -7.78 16.87
N ILE A 36 -5.07 -8.62 16.85
CA ILE A 36 -4.43 -9.08 15.62
C ILE A 36 -5.42 -9.73 14.63
N PRO A 37 -6.35 -10.62 15.04
CA PRO A 37 -7.30 -11.21 14.11
C PRO A 37 -8.17 -10.16 13.41
N LEU A 38 -8.62 -9.15 14.16
CA LEU A 38 -9.43 -8.07 13.62
C LEU A 38 -8.62 -7.14 12.70
N PHE A 39 -7.34 -6.91 13.03
CA PHE A 39 -6.38 -6.18 12.19
C PHE A 39 -6.18 -6.83 10.81
N TYR A 40 -6.11 -8.16 10.74
CA TYR A 40 -6.07 -8.89 9.47
C TYR A 40 -7.42 -8.87 8.75
N LEU A 41 -8.52 -9.13 9.47
CA LEU A 41 -9.86 -9.16 8.89
C LEU A 41 -10.24 -7.83 8.23
N HIS A 42 -9.97 -6.70 8.88
CA HIS A 42 -10.27 -5.38 8.31
C HIS A 42 -9.55 -5.14 6.99
N ARG A 43 -8.27 -5.50 6.90
CA ARG A 43 -7.50 -5.32 5.67
C ARG A 43 -8.01 -6.24 4.57
N TYR A 44 -8.30 -7.49 4.92
CA TYR A 44 -8.83 -8.47 3.97
C TYR A 44 -10.17 -7.99 3.38
N LEU A 45 -11.12 -7.60 4.23
CA LEU A 45 -12.44 -7.11 3.79
C LEU A 45 -12.39 -5.84 2.95
N ARG A 46 -11.34 -5.02 3.09
CA ARG A 46 -11.15 -3.82 2.26
C ARG A 46 -10.71 -4.15 0.83
N ILE A 47 -9.87 -5.17 0.67
CA ILE A 47 -9.27 -5.54 -0.62
C ILE A 47 -10.18 -6.51 -1.37
N PHE A 48 -10.85 -7.41 -0.63
CA PHE A 48 -11.61 -8.53 -1.16
C PHE A 48 -12.69 -8.18 -2.20
N PRO A 49 -13.58 -7.19 -2.01
CA PRO A 49 -14.73 -7.01 -2.91
C PRO A 49 -14.32 -6.70 -4.35
N LEU A 50 -13.41 -5.75 -4.52
CA LEU A 50 -12.90 -5.38 -5.85
C LEU A 50 -12.05 -6.48 -6.47
N LEU A 51 -11.23 -7.17 -5.67
CA LEU A 51 -10.42 -8.30 -6.17
C LEU A 51 -11.31 -9.44 -6.66
N ALA A 52 -12.33 -9.84 -5.89
CA ALA A 52 -13.26 -10.88 -6.27
C ALA A 52 -14.04 -10.52 -7.54
N ALA A 53 -14.46 -9.26 -7.68
CA ALA A 53 -15.11 -8.79 -8.89
C ALA A 53 -14.17 -8.80 -10.11
N ALA A 54 -12.92 -8.38 -9.94
CA ALA A 54 -11.92 -8.42 -11.01
C ALA A 54 -11.61 -9.86 -11.45
N ILE A 55 -11.50 -10.80 -10.50
CA ILE A 55 -11.34 -12.24 -10.78
C ILE A 55 -12.53 -12.77 -11.58
N LEU A 56 -13.76 -12.45 -11.15
CA LEU A 56 -14.96 -12.88 -11.85
C LEU A 56 -14.98 -12.36 -13.29
N LEU A 57 -14.61 -11.09 -13.51
CA LEU A 57 -14.50 -10.50 -14.83
C LEU A 57 -13.43 -11.22 -15.66
N GLN A 58 -12.22 -11.42 -15.11
CA GLN A 58 -11.12 -12.10 -15.79
C GLN A 58 -11.48 -13.53 -16.21
N ALA A 59 -12.19 -14.28 -15.36
CA ALA A 59 -12.55 -15.67 -15.64
C ALA A 59 -13.68 -15.81 -16.70
N SER A 60 -14.47 -14.75 -16.92
CA SER A 60 -15.72 -14.84 -17.69
C SER A 60 -15.75 -14.03 -18.98
N LEU A 61 -15.17 -12.83 -19.00
CA LEU A 61 -15.39 -11.84 -20.06
C LEU A 61 -14.35 -11.87 -21.21
N PRO A 62 -13.02 -11.86 -20.96
CA PRO A 62 -12.02 -11.65 -22.02
C PRO A 62 -12.15 -12.61 -23.20
N HIS A 63 -12.34 -13.91 -22.95
CA HIS A 63 -12.46 -14.92 -24.00
C HIS A 63 -13.79 -14.88 -24.80
N ARG A 64 -14.72 -13.96 -24.49
CA ARG A 64 -16.05 -13.89 -25.13
C ARG A 64 -16.31 -12.59 -25.90
N ILE A 65 -15.43 -11.60 -25.79
CA ILE A 65 -15.70 -10.24 -26.29
C ILE A 65 -15.12 -9.96 -27.68
N ALA A 66 -14.16 -10.78 -28.12
CA ALA A 66 -13.52 -10.63 -29.42
C ALA A 66 -12.83 -11.93 -29.84
N ASP A 67 -12.09 -11.88 -30.95
CA ASP A 67 -11.19 -12.90 -31.45
C ASP A 67 -9.97 -12.22 -32.11
N GLY A 68 -8.88 -12.95 -32.33
CA GLY A 68 -7.68 -12.40 -32.96
C GLY A 68 -6.61 -13.45 -33.26
N PRO A 69 -5.53 -13.07 -33.98
CA PRO A 69 -4.47 -14.01 -34.31
C PRO A 69 -3.68 -14.51 -33.10
N GLU A 70 -3.62 -13.73 -32.01
CA GLU A 70 -2.93 -14.09 -30.77
C GLU A 70 -3.95 -14.32 -29.63
N TRP A 71 -5.05 -14.99 -29.95
CA TRP A 71 -6.15 -15.20 -29.00
C TRP A 71 -5.85 -16.30 -27.97
N ASP A 72 -4.91 -17.19 -28.26
CA ASP A 72 -4.47 -18.24 -27.32
C ASP A 72 -3.94 -17.64 -26.02
N SER A 73 -3.22 -16.50 -26.09
CA SER A 73 -2.79 -15.74 -24.92
C SER A 73 -3.97 -15.32 -24.01
N VAL A 74 -5.07 -14.80 -24.60
CA VAL A 74 -6.27 -14.41 -23.83
C VAL A 74 -6.99 -15.65 -23.27
N ALA A 75 -7.04 -16.72 -24.05
CA ALA A 75 -7.66 -17.99 -23.64
C ALA A 75 -6.90 -18.63 -22.47
N TRP A 76 -5.57 -18.66 -22.52
CA TRP A 76 -4.71 -19.18 -21.45
C TRP A 76 -4.84 -18.36 -20.17
N ASP A 77 -4.79 -17.04 -20.23
CA ASP A 77 -4.98 -16.19 -19.04
C ASP A 77 -6.37 -16.37 -18.41
N THR A 78 -7.40 -16.51 -19.25
CA THR A 78 -8.76 -16.80 -18.77
C THR A 78 -8.82 -18.17 -18.09
N GLN A 79 -8.18 -19.19 -18.66
CA GLN A 79 -8.16 -20.55 -18.13
C GLN A 79 -7.34 -20.65 -16.84
N ASN A 80 -6.13 -20.07 -16.82
CA ASN A 80 -5.31 -19.95 -15.61
C ASN A 80 -6.10 -19.30 -14.47
N CYS A 81 -6.92 -18.29 -14.78
CA CYS A 81 -7.77 -17.70 -13.78
C CYS A 81 -8.87 -18.65 -13.26
N ARG A 82 -9.52 -19.43 -14.14
CA ARG A 82 -10.52 -20.42 -13.73
C ARG A 82 -9.95 -21.51 -12.83
N ASP A 83 -8.70 -21.87 -13.03
CA ASP A 83 -8.05 -22.93 -12.27
C ASP A 83 -7.47 -22.40 -10.94
N ASN A 84 -6.94 -21.18 -10.92
CA ASN A 84 -6.14 -20.64 -9.81
C ASN A 84 -6.68 -19.37 -9.12
N TRP A 85 -7.93 -18.96 -9.38
CA TRP A 85 -8.54 -17.76 -8.75
C TRP A 85 -8.47 -17.77 -7.21
N TRP A 86 -8.61 -18.94 -6.60
CA TRP A 86 -8.63 -19.11 -5.15
C TRP A 86 -7.27 -18.78 -4.52
N LEU A 87 -6.16 -19.08 -5.20
CA LEU A 87 -4.81 -18.69 -4.78
C LEU A 87 -4.65 -17.17 -4.75
N THR A 88 -5.25 -16.47 -5.72
CA THR A 88 -5.25 -15.01 -5.78
C THR A 88 -6.05 -14.40 -4.64
N LEU A 89 -7.22 -14.96 -4.28
CA LEU A 89 -7.99 -14.51 -3.12
C LEU A 89 -7.29 -14.78 -1.79
N LEU A 90 -6.52 -15.85 -1.70
CA LEU A 90 -5.71 -16.17 -0.53
C LEU A 90 -4.39 -15.40 -0.48
N HIS A 91 -4.03 -14.66 -1.54
CA HIS A 91 -2.80 -13.87 -1.63
C HIS A 91 -1.52 -14.73 -1.55
N VAL A 92 -1.54 -15.92 -2.12
CA VAL A 92 -0.40 -16.88 -2.11
C VAL A 92 0.01 -17.36 -3.52
N GLN A 93 -0.60 -16.79 -4.56
CA GLN A 93 -0.37 -17.18 -5.95
C GLN A 93 1.08 -17.02 -6.41
N ASN A 94 1.85 -16.13 -5.80
CA ASN A 94 3.28 -15.95 -6.15
C ASN A 94 4.18 -17.12 -5.72
N TYR A 95 3.67 -18.05 -4.90
CA TYR A 95 4.41 -19.26 -4.50
C TYR A 95 3.78 -20.55 -5.03
N PHE A 96 2.45 -20.60 -5.14
CA PHE A 96 1.74 -21.85 -5.43
C PHE A 96 1.12 -21.93 -6.83
N ALA A 97 1.09 -20.83 -7.59
CA ALA A 97 0.48 -20.86 -8.92
C ALA A 97 1.44 -21.36 -10.02
N GLU A 98 2.75 -21.49 -9.73
CA GLU A 98 3.76 -21.99 -10.68
C GLU A 98 3.67 -21.26 -12.05
N GLY A 99 3.70 -19.93 -12.01
CA GLY A 99 3.54 -19.08 -13.21
C GLY A 99 2.10 -18.92 -13.72
N ARG A 100 1.17 -19.84 -13.38
CA ARG A 100 -0.24 -19.85 -13.86
C ARG A 100 -1.16 -18.99 -12.99
N THR A 101 -0.83 -17.71 -12.83
CA THR A 101 -1.62 -16.78 -11.99
C THR A 101 -2.93 -16.34 -12.68
N CYS A 102 -3.98 -16.06 -11.90
CA CYS A 102 -5.27 -15.60 -12.45
C CYS A 102 -5.19 -14.17 -13.03
N ILE A 103 -4.71 -13.21 -12.24
CA ILE A 103 -4.49 -11.83 -12.65
C ILE A 103 -3.02 -11.51 -12.39
N GLY A 104 -2.22 -11.42 -13.45
CA GLY A 104 -0.75 -11.33 -13.36
C GLY A 104 -0.29 -10.28 -12.35
N GLN A 105 -0.72 -9.03 -12.47
CA GLN A 105 -0.32 -7.92 -11.60
C GLN A 105 -0.68 -8.14 -10.11
N THR A 106 -1.58 -9.06 -9.75
CA THR A 106 -1.93 -9.28 -8.34
C THR A 106 -0.80 -9.89 -7.51
N TRP A 107 0.33 -10.30 -8.11
CA TRP A 107 1.55 -10.67 -7.36
C TRP A 107 1.94 -9.58 -6.34
N TYR A 108 1.73 -8.30 -6.67
CA TYR A 108 2.00 -7.19 -5.75
C TYR A 108 1.10 -7.25 -4.51
N LEU A 109 -0.18 -7.56 -4.69
CA LEU A 109 -1.13 -7.72 -3.58
C LEU A 109 -0.77 -8.92 -2.70
N ALA A 110 -0.26 -9.99 -3.30
CA ALA A 110 0.24 -11.15 -2.56
C ALA A 110 1.39 -10.76 -1.64
N VAL A 111 2.43 -10.14 -2.21
CA VAL A 111 3.59 -9.64 -1.47
C VAL A 111 3.17 -8.68 -0.35
N ASP A 112 2.31 -7.71 -0.66
CA ASP A 112 1.85 -6.68 0.29
C ASP A 112 1.06 -7.30 1.46
N MET A 113 0.19 -8.28 1.20
CA MET A 113 -0.54 -8.99 2.25
C MET A 113 0.37 -9.88 3.09
N GLN A 114 1.33 -10.57 2.47
CA GLN A 114 2.29 -11.41 3.18
C GLN A 114 3.20 -10.60 4.11
N LEU A 115 3.70 -9.44 3.65
CA LEU A 115 4.45 -8.51 4.49
C LEU A 115 3.57 -7.90 5.59
N TYR A 116 2.29 -7.67 5.30
CA TYR A 116 1.34 -7.27 6.34
C TYR A 116 1.10 -8.33 7.39
N TRP A 117 1.05 -9.62 7.04
CA TRP A 117 0.95 -10.71 8.01
C TRP A 117 2.15 -10.73 8.96
N ILE A 118 3.35 -10.44 8.46
CA ILE A 118 4.58 -10.39 9.25
C ILE A 118 4.67 -9.09 10.07
N SER A 119 4.01 -8.01 9.63
CA SER A 119 4.15 -6.68 10.23
C SER A 119 3.89 -6.59 11.75
N PRO A 120 2.96 -7.34 12.38
CA PRO A 120 2.76 -7.28 13.83
C PRO A 120 3.99 -7.66 14.64
N LEU A 121 4.86 -8.54 14.12
CA LEU A 121 6.11 -8.91 14.79
C LEU A 121 7.02 -7.70 15.03
N ILE A 122 6.96 -6.73 14.13
CA ILE A 122 7.74 -5.48 14.22
C ILE A 122 6.92 -4.45 14.99
N LEU A 123 5.63 -4.28 14.66
CA LEU A 123 4.74 -3.29 15.27
C LEU A 123 4.63 -3.44 16.79
N VAL A 124 4.70 -4.67 17.32
CA VAL A 124 4.81 -4.96 18.77
C VAL A 124 5.90 -4.12 19.43
N TRP A 125 7.08 -4.02 18.79
CA TRP A 125 8.21 -3.26 19.31
C TRP A 125 8.09 -1.76 19.08
N LEU A 126 7.38 -1.34 18.03
CA LEU A 126 7.10 0.09 17.76
C LEU A 126 6.06 0.66 18.71
N CYS A 127 5.08 -0.15 19.11
CA CYS A 127 4.00 0.22 20.00
C CYS A 127 4.31 -0.03 21.49
N ALA A 128 5.52 -0.50 21.80
CA ALA A 128 5.94 -0.74 23.17
C ALA A 128 5.83 0.56 24.03
N PRO A 129 5.50 0.45 25.33
CA PRO A 129 5.29 1.60 26.21
C PRO A 129 6.44 2.61 26.15
N ARG A 130 6.07 3.91 26.15
CA ARG A 130 7.03 5.03 26.07
C ARG A 130 7.82 5.23 27.37
N GLU A 131 7.40 4.61 28.47
CA GLU A 131 8.13 4.62 29.73
C GLU A 131 9.37 3.70 29.60
N GLY A 132 10.51 4.31 29.29
CA GLY A 132 11.80 3.64 29.07
C GLY A 132 12.41 3.86 27.68
N ASN A 133 13.42 3.07 27.32
CA ASN A 133 14.11 3.11 26.01
C ASN A 133 13.25 2.58 24.84
N GLY A 134 11.91 2.49 24.96
CA GLY A 134 11.01 1.88 23.97
C GLY A 134 11.11 2.49 22.57
N HIS A 135 11.35 3.81 22.47
CA HIS A 135 11.61 4.45 21.18
C HIS A 135 12.84 3.91 20.47
N ARG A 136 13.92 3.64 21.22
CA ARG A 136 15.17 3.07 20.68
C ARG A 136 14.92 1.65 20.20
N THR A 137 14.17 0.85 20.96
CA THR A 137 13.79 -0.52 20.58
C THR A 137 13.01 -0.55 19.28
N GLY A 138 12.03 0.34 19.09
CA GLY A 138 11.28 0.44 17.84
C GLY A 138 12.16 0.81 16.64
N TRP A 139 13.06 1.79 16.80
CA TRP A 139 14.03 2.12 15.75
C TRP A 139 14.95 0.95 15.41
N CYS A 140 15.52 0.29 16.44
CA CYS A 140 16.36 -0.89 16.26
C CYS A 140 15.63 -2.04 15.55
N ALA A 141 14.36 -2.28 15.87
CA ALA A 141 13.57 -3.35 15.26
C ALA A 141 13.34 -3.10 13.76
N VAL A 142 12.95 -1.88 13.36
CA VAL A 142 12.74 -1.55 11.95
C VAL A 142 14.05 -1.53 11.18
N THR A 143 15.11 -0.94 11.74
CA THR A 143 16.42 -0.90 11.06
C THR A 143 17.02 -2.29 10.92
N LEU A 144 16.89 -3.14 11.95
CA LEU A 144 17.31 -4.53 11.85
C LEU A 144 16.51 -5.27 10.78
N GLY A 145 15.18 -5.10 10.73
CA GLY A 145 14.33 -5.68 9.69
C GLY A 145 14.71 -5.23 8.27
N LEU A 146 15.04 -3.94 8.10
CA LEU A 146 15.54 -3.42 6.83
C LEU A 146 16.88 -4.07 6.46
N LEU A 147 17.85 -4.09 7.38
CA LEU A 147 19.18 -4.64 7.13
C LEU A 147 19.13 -6.14 6.85
N THR A 148 18.32 -6.90 7.58
CA THR A 148 18.15 -8.34 7.33
C THR A 148 17.47 -8.61 6.00
N SER A 149 16.43 -7.84 5.65
CA SER A 149 15.77 -7.99 4.34
C SER A 149 16.69 -7.64 3.17
N LEU A 150 17.51 -6.59 3.30
CA LEU A 150 18.52 -6.23 2.30
C LEU A 150 19.60 -7.30 2.18
N LEU A 151 20.15 -7.77 3.31
CA LEU A 151 21.18 -8.80 3.31
C LEU A 151 20.65 -10.10 2.69
N ALA A 152 19.46 -10.54 3.09
CA ALA A 152 18.85 -11.75 2.56
C ALA A 152 18.53 -11.62 1.05
N THR A 153 18.04 -10.46 0.61
CA THR A 153 17.84 -10.17 -0.82
C THR A 153 19.16 -10.21 -1.58
N SER A 154 20.21 -9.56 -1.06
CA SER A 154 21.54 -9.58 -1.68
C SER A 154 22.08 -10.99 -1.78
N ILE A 155 22.09 -11.76 -0.70
CA ILE A 155 22.54 -13.16 -0.72
C ILE A 155 21.75 -13.95 -1.76
N TYR A 156 20.43 -13.79 -1.80
CA TYR A 156 19.58 -14.47 -2.78
C TYR A 156 19.92 -14.10 -4.23
N CYS A 157 20.12 -12.81 -4.53
CA CYS A 157 20.52 -12.35 -5.85
C CYS A 157 21.90 -12.88 -6.26
N PHE A 158 22.89 -12.77 -5.38
CA PHE A 158 24.27 -13.17 -5.67
C PHE A 158 24.45 -14.69 -5.78
N LEU A 159 23.61 -15.50 -5.13
CA LEU A 159 23.66 -16.96 -5.27
C LEU A 159 23.01 -17.45 -6.56
N ASN A 160 21.94 -16.78 -7.03
CA ASN A 160 21.15 -17.23 -8.18
C ASN A 160 21.49 -16.52 -9.48
N ASN A 161 22.29 -15.45 -9.43
CA ASN A 161 22.71 -14.66 -10.61
C ASN A 161 21.54 -14.26 -11.51
N PHE A 162 20.51 -13.65 -10.91
CA PHE A 162 19.37 -13.18 -11.69
C PHE A 162 19.76 -12.06 -12.65
N PRO A 163 19.21 -12.04 -13.88
CA PRO A 163 19.35 -10.89 -14.78
C PRO A 163 18.62 -9.68 -14.20
N VAL A 164 18.94 -8.47 -14.66
CA VAL A 164 18.24 -7.25 -14.21
C VAL A 164 16.80 -7.13 -14.72
N ASN A 165 16.52 -7.68 -15.89
CA ASN A 165 15.19 -7.68 -16.47
C ASN A 165 15.00 -8.88 -17.41
N SER A 166 13.74 -9.22 -17.69
CA SER A 166 13.35 -10.34 -18.56
C SER A 166 13.52 -10.06 -20.06
N MET A 167 13.84 -8.83 -20.47
CA MET A 167 13.92 -8.43 -21.88
C MET A 167 15.33 -8.59 -22.48
N VAL A 168 16.37 -8.57 -21.65
CA VAL A 168 17.77 -8.64 -22.10
C VAL A 168 18.19 -10.07 -22.39
N ARG A 169 17.69 -11.03 -21.60
CA ARG A 169 17.92 -12.47 -21.78
C ARG A 169 16.57 -13.19 -21.76
N PRO A 170 15.86 -13.25 -22.91
CA PRO A 170 14.52 -13.83 -23.00
C PRO A 170 14.46 -15.28 -22.52
N GLU A 171 15.55 -16.03 -22.72
CA GLU A 171 15.74 -17.39 -22.23
C GLU A 171 15.60 -17.53 -20.71
N ASP A 172 15.99 -16.50 -19.96
CA ASP A 172 15.91 -16.46 -18.49
C ASP A 172 14.69 -15.66 -18.00
N GLY A 173 13.81 -15.23 -18.91
CA GLY A 173 12.69 -14.34 -18.62
C GLY A 173 11.72 -14.93 -17.60
N ASP A 174 11.31 -16.18 -17.80
CA ASP A 174 10.38 -16.89 -16.90
C ASP A 174 11.04 -17.17 -15.55
N TRP A 175 12.31 -17.60 -15.56
CA TRP A 175 13.09 -17.79 -14.34
C TRP A 175 13.18 -16.50 -13.49
N TYR A 176 13.47 -15.37 -14.13
CA TYR A 176 13.47 -14.07 -13.47
C TYR A 176 12.10 -13.72 -12.91
N MET A 177 11.03 -13.92 -13.69
CA MET A 177 9.68 -13.54 -13.28
C MET A 177 9.19 -14.37 -12.09
N ASP A 178 9.35 -15.68 -12.15
CA ASP A 178 8.82 -16.61 -11.15
C ASP A 178 9.63 -16.61 -9.85
N TYR A 179 10.96 -16.52 -9.93
CA TYR A 179 11.82 -16.70 -8.76
C TYR A 179 12.31 -15.39 -8.16
N TYR A 180 12.51 -14.35 -8.97
CA TYR A 180 12.96 -13.05 -8.49
C TYR A 180 11.84 -12.01 -8.44
N TYR A 181 11.08 -11.83 -9.53
CA TYR A 181 10.17 -10.70 -9.67
C TYR A 181 8.98 -10.81 -8.71
N ILE A 182 8.26 -11.92 -8.69
CA ILE A 182 7.06 -12.08 -7.85
C ILE A 182 7.37 -12.52 -6.40
N ASN A 183 8.64 -12.74 -6.08
CA ASN A 183 9.08 -13.23 -4.78
C ASN A 183 9.02 -12.15 -3.69
N THR A 184 8.42 -12.47 -2.54
CA THR A 184 8.22 -11.53 -1.43
C THR A 184 9.54 -11.08 -0.80
N LEU A 185 10.56 -11.94 -0.78
CA LEU A 185 11.86 -11.61 -0.20
C LEU A 185 12.47 -10.38 -0.88
N THR A 186 12.54 -10.39 -2.21
CA THR A 186 13.17 -9.35 -3.03
C THR A 186 12.37 -8.03 -3.02
N ARG A 187 11.12 -8.08 -2.55
CA ARG A 187 10.20 -6.93 -2.46
C ARG A 187 10.02 -6.41 -1.03
N ALA A 188 10.60 -7.08 -0.04
CA ALA A 188 10.51 -6.69 1.36
C ALA A 188 11.24 -5.37 1.72
N PRO A 189 12.44 -5.04 1.17
CA PRO A 189 13.17 -3.86 1.64
C PRO A 189 12.41 -2.53 1.54
N PRO A 190 11.72 -2.19 0.43
CA PRO A 190 10.86 -1.00 0.35
C PRO A 190 9.77 -0.92 1.44
N PHE A 191 9.23 -2.07 1.86
CA PHE A 191 8.22 -2.13 2.91
C PHE A 191 8.79 -1.70 4.26
N PHE A 192 10.01 -2.15 4.60
CA PHE A 192 10.71 -1.70 5.82
C PHE A 192 11.10 -0.24 5.77
N VAL A 193 11.52 0.29 4.62
CA VAL A 193 11.74 1.73 4.43
C VAL A 193 10.45 2.51 4.67
N GLY A 194 9.31 2.03 4.16
CA GLY A 194 8.00 2.59 4.42
C GLY A 194 7.64 2.62 5.91
N MET A 195 7.90 1.52 6.63
CA MET A 195 7.70 1.46 8.09
C MET A 195 8.61 2.44 8.83
N LEU A 196 9.86 2.61 8.40
CA LEU A 196 10.82 3.56 8.98
C LEU A 196 10.28 4.99 8.94
N TYR A 197 9.88 5.45 7.74
CA TYR A 197 9.30 6.79 7.58
C TYR A 197 7.91 6.91 8.23
N GLY A 198 7.09 5.87 8.17
CA GLY A 198 5.80 5.81 8.86
C GLY A 198 5.93 5.98 10.37
N TYR A 199 6.91 5.30 10.98
CA TYR A 199 7.22 5.44 12.40
C TYR A 199 7.79 6.82 12.73
N ALA A 200 8.67 7.37 11.89
CA ALA A 200 9.18 8.73 12.03
C ALA A 200 8.03 9.76 12.07
N LEU A 201 7.08 9.65 11.14
CA LEU A 201 5.89 10.49 11.06
C LEU A 201 4.96 10.30 12.26
N HIS A 202 4.78 9.06 12.72
CA HIS A 202 3.97 8.76 13.91
C HIS A 202 4.53 9.44 15.16
N LEU A 203 5.85 9.34 15.41
CA LEU A 203 6.51 9.93 16.57
C LEU A 203 6.51 11.47 16.56
N ARG A 204 6.38 12.06 15.38
CA ARG A 204 6.42 13.51 15.17
C ARG A 204 5.04 14.10 14.83
N ARG A 205 3.98 13.30 14.91
CA ARG A 205 2.61 13.76 14.65
C ARG A 205 2.26 14.94 15.56
N GLY A 206 1.84 16.04 14.95
CA GLY A 206 1.46 17.27 15.66
C GLY A 206 2.63 18.10 16.21
N LYS A 207 3.89 17.72 15.94
CA LYS A 207 5.08 18.49 16.35
C LYS A 207 5.63 19.27 15.16
N THR A 208 5.92 20.55 15.36
CA THR A 208 6.63 21.36 14.37
C THR A 208 8.12 21.03 14.42
N ILE A 209 8.64 20.38 13.38
CA ILE A 209 10.08 20.14 13.23
C ILE A 209 10.68 21.35 12.52
N VAL A 210 11.73 21.94 13.11
CA VAL A 210 12.51 23.00 12.47
C VAL A 210 13.82 22.40 11.96
N LEU A 211 13.93 22.24 10.64
CA LEU A 211 15.15 21.79 9.97
C LEU A 211 15.91 22.99 9.40
N PRO A 212 17.26 22.99 9.49
CA PRO A 212 18.06 24.03 8.86
C PRO A 212 17.93 23.95 7.34
N LYS A 213 17.83 25.11 6.67
CA LYS A 213 17.64 25.19 5.21
C LYS A 213 18.71 24.42 4.43
N VAL A 214 19.96 24.47 4.89
CA VAL A 214 21.08 23.73 4.28
C VAL A 214 20.80 22.23 4.25
N PHE A 215 20.33 21.65 5.36
CA PHE A 215 20.01 20.22 5.42
C PHE A 215 18.87 19.86 4.49
N VAL A 216 17.80 20.68 4.44
CA VAL A 216 16.67 20.45 3.54
C VAL A 216 17.11 20.47 2.08
N THR A 217 17.94 21.45 1.69
CA THR A 217 18.49 21.53 0.33
C THR A 217 19.35 20.31 0.00
N LEU A 218 20.25 19.90 0.91
CA LEU A 218 21.10 18.71 0.72
C LEU A 218 20.28 17.42 0.56
N MET A 219 19.19 17.29 1.31
CA MET A 219 18.33 16.11 1.20
C MET A 219 17.50 16.12 -0.09
N TRP A 220 17.06 17.28 -0.58
CA TRP A 220 16.41 17.40 -1.88
C TRP A 220 17.35 17.11 -3.05
N THR A 221 18.60 17.62 -2.99
CA THR A 221 19.61 17.29 -4.02
C THR A 221 19.93 15.80 -3.99
N ALA A 222 20.16 15.21 -2.81
CA ALA A 222 20.38 13.77 -2.66
C ALA A 222 19.20 12.95 -3.20
N THR A 223 17.96 13.32 -2.86
CA THR A 223 16.74 12.65 -3.35
C THR A 223 16.65 12.70 -4.87
N THR A 224 16.92 13.85 -5.47
CA THR A 224 16.88 14.04 -6.93
C THR A 224 17.95 13.19 -7.63
N ILE A 225 19.16 13.16 -7.07
CA ILE A 225 20.27 12.31 -7.56
C ILE A 225 19.90 10.83 -7.46
N LEU A 226 19.36 10.38 -6.32
CA LEU A 226 18.98 8.98 -6.12
C LEU A 226 17.85 8.55 -7.05
N MET A 227 16.84 9.40 -7.27
CA MET A 227 15.76 9.10 -8.21
C MET A 227 16.26 9.07 -9.65
N GLY A 228 17.07 10.05 -10.06
CA GLY A 228 17.69 10.07 -11.38
C GLY A 228 18.58 8.83 -11.60
N PHE A 229 19.46 8.52 -10.64
CA PHE A 229 20.31 7.33 -10.68
C PHE A 229 19.48 6.05 -10.83
N SER A 230 18.41 5.90 -10.06
CA SER A 230 17.53 4.72 -10.14
C SER A 230 16.88 4.54 -11.52
N VAL A 231 16.64 5.63 -12.26
CA VAL A 231 16.10 5.56 -13.62
C VAL A 231 17.20 5.26 -14.64
N TYR A 232 18.34 5.95 -14.57
CA TYR A 232 19.38 5.88 -15.59
C TYR A 232 20.31 4.66 -15.47
N ILE A 233 20.41 4.04 -14.29
CA ILE A 233 21.30 2.89 -14.07
C ILE A 233 20.94 1.67 -14.94
N HIS A 234 19.70 1.61 -15.45
CA HIS A 234 19.26 0.56 -16.37
C HIS A 234 19.70 0.76 -17.82
N TYR A 235 20.14 1.95 -18.21
CA TYR A 235 20.48 2.21 -19.61
C TYR A 235 21.55 1.25 -20.17
N PRO A 236 22.67 0.97 -19.46
CA PRO A 236 23.65 -0.01 -19.94
C PRO A 236 23.05 -1.40 -20.09
N THR A 237 22.13 -1.78 -19.19
CA THR A 237 21.52 -3.11 -19.20
C THR A 237 20.63 -3.31 -20.42
N LEU A 238 20.17 -2.25 -21.08
CA LEU A 238 19.34 -2.34 -22.30
C LEU A 238 20.19 -2.46 -23.59
N THR A 239 21.51 -2.49 -23.49
CA THR A 239 22.39 -2.62 -24.66
C THR A 239 22.65 -4.08 -25.01
N VAL A 240 22.77 -4.39 -26.30
CA VAL A 240 22.90 -5.78 -26.82
C VAL A 240 24.14 -6.49 -26.27
N ASN A 241 25.23 -5.76 -26.00
CA ASN A 241 26.50 -6.31 -25.54
C ASN A 241 26.68 -6.20 -24.01
N TYR A 242 25.60 -6.06 -23.26
CA TYR A 242 25.66 -5.95 -21.82
C TYR A 242 25.95 -7.31 -21.17
N ASP A 243 27.09 -7.41 -20.50
CA ASP A 243 27.46 -8.57 -19.69
C ASP A 243 28.14 -8.11 -18.40
N ASN A 244 27.33 -7.88 -17.37
CA ASN A 244 27.84 -7.51 -16.05
C ASN A 244 26.93 -8.02 -14.93
N GLN A 245 27.11 -9.29 -14.58
CA GLN A 245 26.35 -9.93 -13.50
C GLN A 245 26.52 -9.25 -12.14
N LEU A 246 27.68 -8.64 -11.88
CA LEU A 246 27.92 -7.92 -10.63
C LEU A 246 26.98 -6.72 -10.51
N LEU A 247 26.92 -5.90 -11.56
CA LEU A 247 26.01 -4.76 -11.63
C LEU A 247 24.55 -5.23 -11.53
N ASP A 248 24.20 -6.35 -12.15
CA ASP A 248 22.85 -6.90 -12.08
C ASP A 248 22.43 -7.22 -10.66
N ASN A 249 23.29 -7.93 -9.94
CA ASN A 249 23.05 -8.29 -8.54
C ASN A 249 22.91 -7.04 -7.66
N PHE A 250 23.69 -5.99 -7.89
CA PHE A 250 23.55 -4.72 -7.16
C PHE A 250 22.24 -4.00 -7.47
N ILE A 251 21.86 -3.89 -8.74
CA ILE A 251 20.60 -3.25 -9.16
C ILE A 251 19.41 -4.01 -8.53
N ASN A 252 19.39 -5.33 -8.68
CA ASN A 252 18.32 -6.18 -8.15
C ASN A 252 18.20 -6.12 -6.63
N SER A 253 19.29 -5.89 -5.91
CA SER A 253 19.29 -5.90 -4.44
C SER A 253 18.93 -4.54 -3.82
N TYR A 254 19.46 -3.45 -4.36
CA TYR A 254 19.42 -2.15 -3.67
C TYR A 254 18.50 -1.12 -4.31
N MET A 255 18.26 -1.19 -5.62
CA MET A 255 17.62 -0.10 -6.34
C MET A 255 16.20 0.21 -5.82
N ARG A 256 15.41 -0.84 -5.53
CA ARG A 256 14.05 -0.69 -5.01
C ARG A 256 14.03 0.01 -3.64
N ALA A 257 14.98 -0.33 -2.77
CA ALA A 257 15.13 0.30 -1.46
C ALA A 257 15.56 1.76 -1.58
N THR A 258 16.53 2.05 -2.47
CA THR A 258 16.99 3.41 -2.78
C THR A 258 15.84 4.29 -3.26
N TRP A 259 15.03 3.79 -4.18
CA TRP A 259 13.83 4.49 -4.66
C TRP A 259 12.84 4.76 -3.52
N ALA A 260 12.59 3.77 -2.66
CA ALA A 260 11.71 3.93 -1.50
C ALA A 260 12.25 4.96 -0.49
N ILE A 261 13.57 5.05 -0.30
CA ILE A 261 14.20 6.04 0.60
C ILE A 261 13.98 7.46 0.07
N ALA A 262 14.16 7.64 -1.24
CA ALA A 262 13.93 8.92 -1.91
C ALA A 262 12.45 9.36 -1.80
N LEU A 263 11.51 8.45 -2.09
CA LEU A 263 10.08 8.71 -1.90
C LEU A 263 9.72 9.01 -0.44
N GLY A 264 10.34 8.29 0.51
CA GLY A 264 10.14 8.50 1.94
C GLY A 264 10.53 9.90 2.39
N TRP A 265 11.69 10.40 1.93
CA TRP A 265 12.09 11.80 2.20
C TRP A 265 11.10 12.79 1.58
N MET A 266 10.69 12.58 0.32
CA MET A 266 9.73 13.44 -0.35
C MET A 266 8.42 13.55 0.45
N ILE A 267 7.87 12.41 0.92
CA ILE A 267 6.67 12.38 1.77
C ILE A 267 6.92 13.13 3.08
N PHE A 268 8.04 12.84 3.76
CA PHE A 268 8.39 13.46 5.03
C PHE A 268 8.51 15.00 4.92
N ALA A 269 9.16 15.48 3.85
CA ALA A 269 9.31 16.89 3.55
C ALA A 269 7.96 17.56 3.23
N CYS A 270 7.10 16.90 2.46
CA CYS A 270 5.76 17.42 2.15
C CYS A 270 4.89 17.58 3.42
N VAL A 271 4.88 16.58 4.30
CA VAL A 271 4.08 16.61 5.54
C VAL A 271 4.51 17.74 6.48
N HIS A 272 5.81 18.04 6.56
CA HIS A 272 6.35 19.08 7.45
C HIS A 272 6.49 20.46 6.79
N GLY A 273 5.95 20.66 5.58
CA GLY A 273 5.95 21.95 4.89
C GLY A 273 7.26 22.31 4.18
N TYR A 274 8.20 21.36 4.05
CA TYR A 274 9.46 21.50 3.31
C TYR A 274 9.35 21.06 1.84
N GLY A 275 8.14 20.78 1.34
CA GLY A 275 7.90 20.28 -0.02
C GLY A 275 7.72 21.34 -1.11
N GLY A 276 7.50 22.61 -0.77
CA GLY A 276 7.41 23.71 -1.74
C GLY A 276 6.47 23.41 -2.92
N PRO A 277 6.94 23.54 -4.19
CA PRO A 277 6.13 23.26 -5.39
C PRO A 277 5.64 21.81 -5.50
N ILE A 278 6.44 20.84 -5.04
CA ILE A 278 6.09 19.42 -5.10
C ILE A 278 4.87 19.16 -4.21
N ASN A 279 4.86 19.71 -3.00
CA ASN A 279 3.70 19.58 -2.12
C ASN A 279 2.46 20.28 -2.68
N TRP A 280 2.62 21.44 -3.34
CA TRP A 280 1.51 22.11 -4.03
C TRP A 280 0.90 21.21 -5.11
N PHE A 281 1.71 20.64 -5.99
CA PHE A 281 1.25 19.76 -7.07
C PHE A 281 0.57 18.48 -6.53
N LEU A 282 1.19 17.80 -5.57
CA LEU A 282 0.69 16.54 -5.00
C LEU A 282 -0.57 16.72 -4.13
N SER A 283 -0.86 17.94 -3.68
CA SER A 283 -2.05 18.26 -2.87
C SER A 283 -3.23 18.81 -3.69
N LEU A 284 -3.10 18.92 -5.01
CA LEU A 284 -4.18 19.39 -5.88
C LEU A 284 -5.43 18.51 -5.76
N GLN A 285 -6.61 19.15 -5.73
CA GLN A 285 -7.88 18.45 -5.55
C GLN A 285 -8.24 17.51 -6.71
N MET A 286 -7.69 17.76 -7.91
CA MET A 286 -7.88 16.90 -9.09
C MET A 286 -7.42 15.46 -8.84
N TRP A 287 -6.44 15.23 -7.96
CA TRP A 287 -5.93 13.90 -7.63
C TRP A 287 -6.89 13.06 -6.79
N LYS A 288 -7.92 13.66 -6.17
CA LYS A 288 -8.86 12.93 -5.29
C LYS A 288 -9.57 11.79 -6.01
N LEU A 289 -10.02 12.02 -7.25
CA LEU A 289 -10.76 11.03 -8.02
C LEU A 289 -9.83 9.89 -8.51
N PRO A 290 -8.73 10.16 -9.23
CA PRO A 290 -7.77 9.11 -9.59
C PRO A 290 -7.25 8.34 -8.38
N ALA A 291 -6.99 9.00 -7.25
CA ALA A 291 -6.51 8.33 -6.04
C ALA A 291 -7.52 7.35 -5.43
N ARG A 292 -8.83 7.59 -5.59
CA ARG A 292 -9.88 6.65 -5.15
C ARG A 292 -10.05 5.49 -6.13
N LEU A 293 -9.85 5.73 -7.43
CA LEU A 293 -10.01 4.72 -8.48
C LEU A 293 -8.76 3.87 -8.72
N SER A 294 -7.59 4.31 -8.24
CA SER A 294 -6.29 3.72 -8.55
C SER A 294 -6.22 2.21 -8.30
N TYR A 295 -6.87 1.71 -7.24
CA TYR A 295 -6.89 0.28 -6.94
C TYR A 295 -7.72 -0.51 -7.97
N ALA A 296 -8.90 -0.03 -8.33
CA ALA A 296 -9.71 -0.65 -9.38
C ALA A 296 -9.02 -0.56 -10.76
N MET A 297 -8.38 0.57 -11.07
CA MET A 297 -7.58 0.73 -12.30
C MET A 297 -6.43 -0.29 -12.32
N TYR A 298 -5.73 -0.45 -11.21
CA TYR A 298 -4.65 -1.42 -11.07
C TYR A 298 -5.11 -2.86 -11.31
N LEU A 299 -6.29 -3.25 -10.81
CA LEU A 299 -6.81 -4.59 -11.04
C LEU A 299 -7.22 -4.81 -12.49
N LEU A 300 -7.80 -3.80 -13.15
CA LEU A 300 -8.46 -3.98 -14.44
C LEU A 300 -7.58 -3.68 -15.66
N HIS A 301 -6.56 -2.84 -15.56
CA HIS A 301 -5.87 -2.30 -16.74
C HIS A 301 -5.32 -3.36 -17.70
N PHE A 302 -4.77 -4.47 -17.18
CA PHE A 302 -4.03 -5.42 -18.01
C PHE A 302 -4.91 -6.25 -18.94
N ALA A 303 -6.13 -6.61 -18.53
CA ALA A 303 -6.99 -7.49 -19.34
C ALA A 303 -7.49 -6.82 -20.63
N PRO A 304 -7.99 -5.56 -20.62
CA PRO A 304 -8.28 -4.81 -21.84
C PRO A 304 -7.04 -4.61 -22.71
N MET A 305 -5.88 -4.29 -22.12
CA MET A 305 -4.63 -4.12 -22.86
C MET A 305 -4.25 -5.40 -23.61
N LEU A 306 -4.27 -6.55 -22.93
CA LEU A 306 -3.99 -7.85 -23.53
C LEU A 306 -4.97 -8.15 -24.66
N THR A 307 -6.28 -8.00 -24.40
CA THR A 307 -7.33 -8.22 -25.41
C THR A 307 -7.11 -7.34 -26.64
N MET A 308 -6.83 -6.04 -26.45
CA MET A 308 -6.57 -5.10 -27.54
C MET A 308 -5.33 -5.43 -28.35
N ASN A 309 -4.29 -5.95 -27.71
CA ASN A 309 -3.08 -6.40 -28.40
C ASN A 309 -3.33 -7.71 -29.16
N SER A 310 -4.05 -8.67 -28.56
CA SER A 310 -4.34 -9.98 -29.14
C SER A 310 -5.29 -9.95 -30.34
N MET A 311 -6.16 -8.94 -30.44
CA MET A 311 -7.05 -8.72 -31.59
C MET A 311 -6.33 -8.23 -32.86
N ARG A 312 -5.06 -7.80 -32.78
CA ARG A 312 -4.42 -7.08 -33.88
C ARG A 312 -3.96 -8.01 -34.99
N VAL A 313 -4.49 -7.78 -36.18
CA VAL A 313 -4.18 -8.57 -37.39
C VAL A 313 -2.93 -8.07 -38.12
N SER A 314 -2.58 -6.79 -37.97
CA SER A 314 -1.43 -6.18 -38.66
C SER A 314 -0.24 -5.96 -37.72
N PRO A 315 1.01 -6.15 -38.19
CA PRO A 315 2.21 -5.76 -37.46
C PRO A 315 2.19 -4.27 -37.11
N ILE A 316 2.81 -3.93 -35.98
CA ILE A 316 2.95 -2.54 -35.54
C ILE A 316 4.41 -2.22 -35.51
N TYR A 317 4.76 -1.12 -36.16
CA TYR A 317 6.10 -0.56 -36.08
C TYR A 317 6.19 0.29 -34.82
N PHE A 318 7.21 0.05 -34.02
CA PHE A 318 7.47 0.85 -32.84
C PHE A 318 7.75 2.29 -33.26
N THR A 319 6.94 3.21 -32.74
CA THR A 319 7.26 4.64 -32.74
C THR A 319 6.91 5.20 -31.37
N GLU A 320 7.68 6.19 -30.92
CA GLU A 320 7.51 6.79 -29.61
C GLU A 320 6.13 7.44 -29.50
N TRP A 321 5.68 8.11 -30.57
CA TRP A 321 4.39 8.81 -30.62
C TRP A 321 3.20 7.86 -30.61
N ASP A 322 3.23 6.76 -31.38
CA ASP A 322 2.16 5.75 -31.35
C ASP A 322 2.07 5.10 -29.96
N THR A 323 3.22 4.82 -29.34
CA THR A 323 3.28 4.27 -27.98
C THR A 323 2.67 5.21 -26.94
N ILE A 324 2.98 6.51 -27.02
CA ILE A 324 2.41 7.54 -26.15
C ILE A 324 0.89 7.63 -26.37
N PHE A 325 0.44 7.66 -27.62
CA PHE A 325 -0.98 7.74 -27.96
C PHE A 325 -1.77 6.55 -27.39
N ARG A 326 -1.23 5.33 -27.52
CA ARG A 326 -1.82 4.11 -26.97
C ARG A 326 -1.87 4.12 -25.45
N CYS A 327 -0.81 4.58 -24.80
CA CYS A 327 -0.77 4.74 -23.34
C CYS A 327 -1.93 5.62 -22.84
N PHE A 328 -2.22 6.74 -23.53
CA PHE A 328 -3.38 7.56 -23.19
C PHE A 328 -4.72 6.86 -23.42
N GLY A 329 -4.83 6.09 -24.51
CA GLY A 329 -6.01 5.25 -24.79
C GLY A 329 -6.27 4.24 -23.67
N ASP A 330 -5.25 3.47 -23.31
CA ASP A 330 -5.31 2.46 -22.25
C ASP A 330 -5.60 3.08 -20.88
N LEU A 331 -5.02 4.26 -20.59
CA LEU A 331 -5.26 5.00 -19.36
C LEU A 331 -6.73 5.46 -19.24
N VAL A 332 -7.28 6.03 -20.31
CA VAL A 332 -8.69 6.49 -20.33
C VAL A 332 -9.63 5.30 -20.21
N LEU A 333 -9.39 4.21 -20.94
CA LEU A 333 -10.20 3.00 -20.85
C LEU A 333 -10.16 2.40 -19.44
N SER A 334 -8.96 2.26 -18.87
CA SER A 334 -8.77 1.75 -17.51
C SER A 334 -9.48 2.62 -16.48
N PHE A 335 -9.45 3.95 -16.65
CA PHE A 335 -10.14 4.89 -15.79
C PHE A 335 -11.66 4.73 -15.84
N LEU A 336 -12.23 4.59 -17.05
CA LEU A 336 -13.68 4.40 -17.25
C LEU A 336 -14.16 3.06 -16.64
N LEU A 337 -13.44 1.97 -16.89
CA LEU A 337 -13.76 0.65 -16.33
C LEU A 337 -13.65 0.64 -14.80
N ALA A 338 -12.57 1.25 -14.26
CA ALA A 338 -12.38 1.37 -12.83
C ALA A 338 -13.47 2.22 -12.16
N PHE A 339 -13.89 3.31 -12.81
CA PHE A 339 -14.99 4.15 -12.32
C PHE A 339 -16.29 3.36 -12.21
N ALA A 340 -16.66 2.63 -13.27
CA ALA A 340 -17.85 1.79 -13.27
C ALA A 340 -17.80 0.72 -12.17
N LEU A 341 -16.67 0.00 -12.04
CA LEU A 341 -16.54 -1.07 -11.05
C LEU A 341 -16.51 -0.52 -9.61
N THR A 342 -15.90 0.63 -9.38
CA THR A 342 -15.88 1.28 -8.06
C THR A 342 -17.29 1.68 -7.62
N LEU A 343 -18.14 2.18 -8.53
CA LEU A 343 -19.52 2.51 -8.20
C LEU A 343 -20.37 1.27 -7.98
N ALA A 344 -20.20 0.23 -8.79
CA ALA A 344 -20.99 -0.99 -8.73
C ALA A 344 -20.62 -1.89 -7.53
N VAL A 345 -19.35 -1.90 -7.12
CA VAL A 345 -18.82 -2.84 -6.12
C VAL A 345 -18.20 -2.10 -4.93
N ASP A 346 -17.14 -1.32 -5.13
CA ASP A 346 -16.38 -0.78 -3.99
C ASP A 346 -17.22 0.13 -3.07
N SER A 347 -18.03 1.02 -3.65
CA SER A 347 -18.88 1.96 -2.91
C SER A 347 -19.95 1.27 -2.04
N PRO A 348 -20.78 0.34 -2.56
CA PRO A 348 -21.75 -0.36 -1.73
C PRO A 348 -21.09 -1.26 -0.67
N PHE A 349 -20.04 -2.01 -1.02
CA PHE A 349 -19.35 -2.87 -0.05
C PHE A 349 -18.64 -2.08 1.05
N SER A 350 -18.02 -0.94 0.71
CA SER A 350 -17.45 -0.01 1.70
C SER A 350 -18.53 0.53 2.67
N THR A 351 -19.74 0.78 2.18
CA THR A 351 -20.86 1.24 3.01
C THR A 351 -21.37 0.12 3.92
N LEU A 352 -21.53 -1.10 3.38
CA LEU A 352 -21.90 -2.28 4.17
C LEU A 352 -20.89 -2.58 5.26
N GLN A 353 -19.60 -2.46 4.95
CA GLN A 353 -18.52 -2.67 5.91
C GLN A 353 -18.63 -1.68 7.08
N LYS A 354 -18.86 -0.39 6.80
CA LYS A 354 -19.06 0.63 7.85
C LYS A 354 -20.24 0.30 8.75
N LEU A 355 -21.39 -0.03 8.16
CA LEU A 355 -22.60 -0.38 8.92
C LEU A 355 -22.39 -1.60 9.83
N PHE A 356 -21.64 -2.61 9.36
CA PHE A 356 -21.36 -3.81 10.14
C PHE A 356 -20.48 -3.51 11.38
N PHE A 357 -19.44 -2.69 11.22
CA PHE A 357 -18.53 -2.36 12.32
C PHE A 357 -19.10 -1.30 13.29
N GLU A 358 -19.88 -0.32 12.80
CA GLU A 358 -20.56 0.67 13.65
C GLU A 358 -21.61 0.01 14.57
N ARG A 359 -22.33 -1.00 14.07
CA ARG A 359 -23.34 -1.72 14.86
C ARG A 359 -22.73 -2.55 15.99
N GLY A 360 -21.46 -2.96 15.87
CA GLY A 360 -20.70 -3.63 16.93
C GLY A 360 -20.26 -2.68 18.04
N GLY A 361 -19.92 -1.43 17.72
CA GLY A 361 -19.48 -0.42 18.69
C GLY A 361 -20.63 0.12 19.57
N ASN A 362 -21.82 0.33 18.98
CA ASN A 362 -22.97 0.86 19.73
C ASN A 362 -23.53 -0.13 20.77
N LYS A 363 -23.38 -1.44 20.57
CA LYS A 363 -23.76 -2.44 21.60
C LYS A 363 -22.91 -2.32 22.87
N GLN A 364 -21.60 -2.10 22.73
CA GLN A 364 -20.68 -1.96 23.88
C GLN A 364 -20.88 -0.64 24.64
N GLN A 365 -21.23 0.46 23.95
CA GLN A 365 -21.56 1.73 24.62
C GLN A 365 -22.89 1.67 25.37
N HIS A 366 -23.90 0.98 24.83
CA HIS A 366 -25.19 0.81 25.51
C HIS A 366 -25.09 -0.10 26.75
N GLU A 367 -24.29 -1.18 26.70
CA GLU A 367 -24.04 -2.05 27.86
C GLU A 367 -23.20 -1.34 28.94
N SER A 368 -22.21 -0.54 28.55
CA SER A 368 -21.38 0.23 29.50
C SER A 368 -22.15 1.36 30.19
N ALA A 369 -23.10 1.98 29.50
CA ALA A 369 -24.01 2.98 30.07
C ALA A 369 -25.05 2.35 31.00
N SER A 370 -25.59 1.17 30.64
CA SER A 370 -26.53 0.43 31.50
C SER A 370 -25.87 -0.05 32.79
N ASN A 371 -24.59 -0.42 32.76
CA ASN A 371 -23.89 -0.92 33.95
C ASN A 371 -23.47 0.20 34.92
N LYS A 372 -23.22 1.42 34.42
CA LYS A 372 -22.99 2.61 35.27
C LYS A 372 -24.25 3.09 36.00
N ASN A 373 -25.41 2.96 35.37
CA ASN A 373 -26.68 3.36 36.00
C ASN A 373 -27.13 2.41 37.13
N ASN A 374 -26.72 1.14 37.10
CA ASN A 374 -27.03 0.19 38.19
C ASN A 374 -26.14 0.35 39.42
N VAL A 375 -24.93 0.92 39.30
CA VAL A 375 -24.05 1.16 40.44
C VAL A 375 -24.42 2.46 41.18
N ASN A 376 -24.99 3.44 40.48
CA ASN A 376 -25.36 4.73 41.08
C ASN A 376 -26.71 4.73 41.81
N ASN A 377 -27.53 3.68 41.70
CA ASN A 377 -28.86 3.60 42.33
C ASN A 377 -28.86 2.99 43.75
N VAL A 378 -27.69 2.74 44.37
CA VAL A 378 -27.61 2.15 45.73
C VAL A 378 -27.26 3.18 46.82
N HIS A 379 -26.94 4.43 46.45
CA HIS A 379 -26.69 5.50 47.42
C HIS A 379 -27.44 6.78 47.08
N ASP A 380 -28.70 6.85 47.49
CA ASP A 380 -29.36 8.15 47.72
C ASP A 380 -30.27 8.06 48.96
N THR A 381 -29.74 8.51 50.10
CA THR A 381 -30.55 8.98 51.23
C THR A 381 -30.81 10.48 51.06
N PRO A 382 -32.03 10.99 51.30
CA PRO A 382 -32.37 12.36 51.03
C PRO A 382 -31.98 13.27 52.21
N LYS A 383 -31.26 14.36 51.94
CA LYS A 383 -31.25 15.54 52.81
C LYS A 383 -31.27 16.80 51.95
N ARG A 384 -32.39 17.51 52.00
CA ARG A 384 -32.44 18.94 51.70
C ARG A 384 -33.64 19.56 52.40
N GLU A 385 -33.36 20.44 53.35
CA GLU A 385 -34.12 21.65 53.62
C GLU A 385 -33.36 22.43 54.68
N GLU A 386 -32.73 23.54 54.30
CA GLU A 386 -32.83 24.79 55.05
C GLU A 386 -32.35 25.97 54.21
N MET A 387 -33.07 27.06 54.40
CA MET A 387 -33.18 28.23 53.56
C MET A 387 -32.37 29.35 54.21
N GLU A 388 -31.38 29.90 53.50
CA GLU A 388 -30.66 31.07 53.96
C GLU A 388 -31.55 32.31 53.87
N ALA A 389 -31.73 32.97 55.02
CA ALA A 389 -31.97 34.39 55.08
C ALA A 389 -31.12 35.00 56.19
N LYS A 390 -30.38 36.04 55.79
CA LYS A 390 -30.13 37.27 56.56
C LYS A 390 -28.92 37.33 57.55
N THR A 391 -27.91 38.03 57.04
CA THR A 391 -27.38 39.32 57.56
C THR A 391 -26.05 39.32 58.33
N ILE A 392 -25.22 40.29 57.92
CA ILE A 392 -24.22 41.08 58.68
C ILE A 392 -22.74 40.64 58.57
N PHE A 393 -21.99 41.58 57.99
CA PHE A 393 -20.53 41.77 57.81
C PHE A 393 -19.79 40.94 56.76
#